data_AF-A0A848UWZ3-F1
#
_entry.id   AF-A0A848UWZ3-F1
#
_cell.length_a   1.000
_cell.length_b   1.000
_cell.length_c   1.000
_cell.angle_alpha   90.00
_cell.angle_beta   90.00
_cell.angle_gamma   90.00
#
_symmetry.space_group_name_H-M   'P 1'
#
loop_
_entity.id
_entity.type
_entity.pdbx_description
1 polymer ?
#
loop_
_entity_poly.entity_id
_entity_poly.type
_entity_poly.pdbx_seq_one_letter_code
_entity_poly.pdbx_strand_id
1 'polypeptide(L)'
;VSYVDVNAGILWQHSGNRNYSIGYSLWHYGQPHGFLGVGDDKLYFRHVLHGHYKKQWKHIDMRFIGKTEIQSGALEASIGIEGKYRFGADSKYTDYRTSSALIAGLYYRNADNLTPVIGFDYKRLLTAWISYDVNVSPLNQATAFRGGWEIHLTHSGFLADKRRKLK
;
A
#
# COMPACT_ATOMS: atom_id res chain seq x y z
N VAL A 1 -26.25 -14.85 12.12
CA VAL A 1 -25.30 -15.98 12.19
C VAL A 1 -23.91 -15.39 12.16
N SER A 2 -23.08 -15.70 13.16
CA SER A 2 -21.70 -15.21 13.24
C SER A 2 -20.77 -16.36 12.86
N TYR A 3 -19.92 -16.13 11.87
CA TYR A 3 -18.88 -17.07 11.45
C TYR A 3 -17.52 -16.53 11.90
N VAL A 4 -16.63 -17.46 12.28
CA VAL A 4 -15.24 -17.13 12.60
C VAL A 4 -14.43 -17.28 11.33
N ASP A 5 -13.81 -16.19 10.89
CA ASP A 5 -12.86 -16.17 9.78
C ASP A 5 -11.45 -16.28 10.34
N VAL A 6 -10.69 -17.27 9.88
CA VAL A 6 -9.29 -17.45 10.28
C VAL A 6 -8.39 -17.19 9.08
N ASN A 7 -7.35 -16.39 9.29
CA ASN A 7 -6.35 -16.06 8.28
C ASN A 7 -4.97 -16.38 8.87
N ALA A 8 -4.07 -16.94 8.06
CA ALA A 8 -2.74 -17.34 8.49
C ALA A 8 -1.70 -16.95 7.44
N GLY A 9 -0.50 -16.55 7.85
CA GLY A 9 0.54 -16.16 6.91
C GLY A 9 1.94 -16.12 7.53
N ILE A 10 2.93 -16.10 6.65
CA ILE A 10 4.35 -15.99 6.96
C ILE A 10 4.88 -14.75 6.26
N LEU A 11 5.64 -13.95 6.99
CA LEU A 11 6.34 -12.77 6.48
C LEU A 11 7.82 -12.91 6.79
N TRP A 12 8.66 -12.83 5.76
CA TRP A 12 10.09 -12.66 5.91
C TRP A 12 10.49 -11.24 5.55
N GLN A 13 11.24 -10.60 6.43
CA GLN A 13 11.68 -9.23 6.26
C GLN A 13 13.17 -9.11 6.58
N HIS A 14 13.89 -8.44 5.67
CA HIS A 14 15.27 -8.06 5.87
C HIS A 14 15.37 -6.54 5.97
N SER A 15 16.02 -6.06 7.03
CA SER A 15 16.32 -4.64 7.22
C SER A 15 17.81 -4.40 7.20
N GLY A 16 18.26 -3.55 6.30
CA GLY A 16 19.66 -3.20 6.08
C GLY A 16 19.78 -1.96 5.19
N ASN A 17 20.88 -1.84 4.42
CA ASN A 17 20.99 -0.76 3.42
C ASN A 17 19.96 -0.90 2.27
N ARG A 18 19.44 -2.11 2.08
CA ARG A 18 18.30 -2.42 1.22
C ARG A 18 17.28 -3.12 2.09
N ASN A 19 16.05 -2.61 2.10
CA ASN A 19 14.97 -3.24 2.86
C ASN A 19 14.14 -4.03 1.87
N TYR A 20 13.89 -5.29 2.16
CA TYR A 20 13.00 -6.08 1.35
C TYR A 20 12.20 -7.02 2.23
N SER A 21 10.99 -7.31 1.78
CA SER A 21 10.13 -8.29 2.42
C SER A 21 9.42 -9.11 1.37
N ILE A 22 9.09 -10.33 1.76
CA ILE A 22 8.25 -11.22 1.01
C ILE A 22 7.36 -11.93 2.03
N GLY A 23 6.07 -12.00 1.74
CA GLY A 23 5.09 -12.58 2.61
C GLY A 23 4.07 -13.37 1.82
N TYR A 24 3.61 -14.47 2.40
CA TYR A 24 2.57 -15.31 1.86
C TYR A 24 1.51 -15.54 2.93
N SER A 25 0.25 -15.39 2.57
CA SER A 25 -0.87 -15.58 3.50
C SER A 25 -2.03 -16.29 2.82
N LEU A 26 -2.74 -17.09 3.62
CA LEU A 26 -3.96 -17.79 3.30
C LEU A 26 -5.10 -17.11 4.06
N TRP A 27 -6.12 -16.74 3.31
CA TRP A 27 -7.29 -16.05 3.81
C TRP A 27 -8.52 -16.95 3.66
N HIS A 28 -9.50 -16.76 4.53
CA HIS A 28 -10.77 -17.50 4.58
C HIS A 28 -10.62 -18.98 4.95
N TYR A 29 -9.77 -19.26 5.95
CA TYR A 29 -9.67 -20.60 6.52
C TYR A 29 -10.86 -20.92 7.41
N GLY A 30 -11.72 -21.84 6.95
CA GLY A 30 -12.79 -22.43 7.76
C GLY A 30 -14.18 -21.78 7.62
N GLN A 31 -14.43 -20.94 6.62
CA GLN A 31 -15.77 -20.37 6.43
C GLN A 31 -16.78 -21.43 5.93
N PRO A 32 -17.97 -21.54 6.56
CA PRO A 32 -19.06 -22.36 6.05
C PRO A 32 -19.73 -21.72 4.82
N HIS A 33 -20.29 -22.58 3.97
CA HIS A 33 -20.92 -22.25 2.70
C HIS A 33 -22.23 -21.47 2.89
N GLY A 34 -22.42 -20.38 2.15
CA GLY A 34 -23.71 -19.69 1.89
C GLY A 34 -24.52 -19.15 3.09
N PHE A 35 -24.84 -17.85 3.10
CA PHE A 35 -25.87 -17.29 4.01
C PHE A 35 -26.99 -16.49 3.32
N LEU A 36 -27.01 -16.37 1.99
CA LEU A 36 -28.24 -16.02 1.29
C LEU A 36 -28.86 -17.34 0.84
N GLY A 37 -29.94 -17.76 1.51
CA GLY A 37 -30.58 -19.07 1.38
C GLY A 37 -31.21 -19.41 0.01
N VAL A 38 -30.57 -19.02 -1.09
CA VAL A 38 -30.80 -19.49 -2.46
C VAL A 38 -29.45 -19.46 -3.19
N GLY A 39 -28.69 -20.55 -3.14
CA GLY A 39 -27.50 -20.75 -3.97
C GLY A 39 -26.26 -21.28 -3.23
N ASP A 40 -25.53 -22.17 -3.89
CA ASP A 40 -24.26 -22.79 -3.44
C ASP A 40 -23.08 -21.81 -3.61
N ASP A 41 -23.17 -20.63 -2.98
CA ASP A 41 -22.12 -19.60 -3.11
C ASP A 41 -21.00 -19.87 -2.09
N LYS A 42 -19.89 -20.42 -2.61
CA LYS A 42 -18.73 -20.88 -1.85
C LYS A 42 -17.74 -19.73 -1.72
N LEU A 43 -17.40 -19.32 -0.50
CA LEU A 43 -16.27 -18.42 -0.31
C LEU A 43 -14.97 -19.23 -0.37
N TYR A 44 -14.27 -19.14 -1.50
CA TYR A 44 -13.04 -19.87 -1.73
C TYR A 44 -11.86 -19.28 -0.95
N PHE A 45 -10.93 -20.16 -0.57
CA PHE A 45 -9.63 -19.77 -0.03
C PHE A 45 -8.96 -18.74 -0.94
N ARG A 46 -8.41 -17.70 -0.31
CA ARG A 46 -7.64 -16.67 -1.01
C ARG A 46 -6.17 -16.79 -0.64
N HIS A 47 -5.33 -16.96 -1.65
CA HIS A 47 -3.88 -17.01 -1.52
C HIS A 47 -3.34 -15.63 -1.85
N VAL A 48 -2.62 -15.00 -0.92
CA VAL A 48 -2.04 -13.67 -1.11
C VAL A 48 -0.53 -13.77 -0.94
N LEU A 49 0.19 -13.53 -2.04
CA LEU A 49 1.64 -13.37 -2.04
C LEU A 49 1.95 -11.88 -2.23
N HIS A 50 2.76 -11.31 -1.36
CA HIS A 50 3.17 -9.91 -1.47
C HIS A 50 4.66 -9.78 -1.22
N GLY A 51 5.24 -8.72 -1.76
CA GLY A 51 6.62 -8.37 -1.50
C GLY A 51 6.84 -6.89 -1.73
N HIS A 52 7.82 -6.34 -1.03
CA HIS A 52 8.28 -5.00 -1.32
C HIS A 52 9.80 -4.92 -1.25
N TYR A 53 10.35 -4.03 -2.06
CA TYR A 53 11.76 -3.70 -2.08
C TYR A 53 11.91 -2.19 -1.97
N LYS A 54 12.65 -1.73 -0.96
CA LYS A 54 12.94 -0.31 -0.72
C LYS A 54 14.44 -0.08 -0.71
N LYS A 55 14.87 0.89 -1.51
CA LYS A 55 16.24 1.39 -1.54
C LYS A 55 16.24 2.89 -1.27
N GLN A 56 17.02 3.29 -0.27
CA GLN A 56 17.17 4.68 0.13
C GLN A 56 18.53 5.20 -0.36
N TRP A 57 18.50 6.21 -1.22
CA TRP A 57 19.65 7.04 -1.55
C TRP A 57 19.65 8.32 -0.69
N LYS A 58 20.63 9.19 -0.93
CA LYS A 58 20.85 10.41 -0.12
C LYS A 58 19.63 11.34 -0.10
N HIS A 59 18.94 11.51 -1.23
CA HIS A 59 17.78 12.40 -1.35
C HIS A 59 16.57 11.72 -2.01
N ILE A 60 16.71 10.48 -2.48
CA ILE A 60 15.63 9.75 -3.17
C ILE A 60 15.45 8.42 -2.46
N ASP A 61 14.22 8.11 -2.03
CA ASP A 61 13.82 6.74 -1.73
C ASP A 61 13.05 6.18 -2.92
N MET A 62 13.37 4.96 -3.34
CA MET A 62 12.51 4.22 -4.25
C MET A 62 11.99 2.98 -3.55
N ARG A 63 10.70 2.72 -3.76
CA ARG A 63 9.96 1.59 -3.22
C ARG A 63 9.24 0.90 -4.38
N PHE A 64 9.46 -0.40 -4.48
CA PHE A 64 8.78 -1.29 -5.41
C PHE A 64 7.92 -2.22 -4.58
N ILE A 65 6.67 -2.42 -5.00
CA ILE A 65 5.68 -3.23 -4.29
C ILE A 65 5.08 -4.18 -5.33
N GLY A 66 4.93 -5.44 -4.96
CA GLY A 66 4.22 -6.42 -5.74
C GLY A 66 3.27 -7.19 -4.84
N LYS A 67 2.07 -7.47 -5.32
CA LYS A 67 1.07 -8.30 -4.67
C LYS A 67 0.40 -9.17 -5.72
N THR A 68 0.13 -10.42 -5.41
CA THR A 68 -0.69 -11.30 -6.22
C THR A 68 -1.65 -12.05 -5.32
N GLU A 69 -2.91 -12.09 -5.74
CA GLU A 69 -4.01 -12.71 -5.04
C GLU A 69 -4.66 -13.72 -5.96
N ILE A 70 -4.88 -14.94 -5.45
CA ILE A 70 -5.59 -15.99 -6.17
C ILE A 70 -6.78 -16.40 -5.32
N GLN A 71 -7.98 -16.28 -5.87
CA GLN A 71 -9.21 -16.74 -5.22
C GLN A 71 -10.13 -17.38 -6.25
N SER A 72 -10.59 -18.61 -5.99
CA SER A 72 -11.54 -19.33 -6.86
C SER A 72 -11.10 -19.43 -8.34
N GLY A 73 -9.79 -19.41 -8.63
CA GLY A 73 -9.26 -19.41 -10.00
C GLY A 73 -9.12 -18.02 -10.65
N ALA A 74 -9.60 -16.95 -10.02
CA ALA A 74 -9.30 -15.58 -10.43
C ALA A 74 -7.92 -15.16 -9.88
N LEU A 75 -7.07 -14.61 -10.75
CA LEU A 75 -5.74 -14.10 -10.43
C LEU A 75 -5.73 -12.57 -10.53
N GLU A 76 -5.51 -11.89 -9.41
CA GLU A 76 -5.32 -10.44 -9.33
C GLU A 76 -3.87 -10.13 -8.94
N ALA A 77 -3.10 -9.57 -9.85
CA ALA A 77 -1.72 -9.16 -9.65
C ALA A 77 -1.60 -7.64 -9.71
N SER A 78 -1.06 -7.04 -8.65
CA SER A 78 -0.77 -5.61 -8.56
C SER A 78 0.73 -5.37 -8.42
N ILE A 79 1.25 -4.41 -9.16
CA ILE A 79 2.62 -3.92 -9.04
C ILE A 79 2.60 -2.41 -8.84
N GLY A 80 3.55 -1.91 -8.07
CA GLY A 80 3.64 -0.49 -7.76
C GLY A 80 5.07 -0.04 -7.66
N ILE A 81 5.32 1.17 -8.14
CA ILE A 81 6.58 1.90 -7.92
C ILE A 81 6.26 3.23 -7.28
N GLU A 82 7.03 3.61 -6.28
CA GLU A 82 6.92 4.87 -5.58
C GLU A 82 8.32 5.47 -5.39
N GLY A 83 8.47 6.73 -5.77
CA GLY A 83 9.63 7.57 -5.52
C GLY A 83 9.30 8.64 -4.49
N LYS A 84 10.18 8.83 -3.51
CA LYS A 84 10.10 9.90 -2.53
C LYS A 84 11.37 10.76 -2.59
N TYR A 85 11.24 11.99 -3.05
CA TYR A 85 12.34 12.96 -3.10
C TYR A 85 12.33 13.81 -1.83
N ARG A 86 13.34 13.62 -0.97
CA ARG A 86 13.50 14.36 0.29
C ARG A 86 14.32 15.61 0.08
N PHE A 87 13.83 16.73 0.58
CA PHE A 87 14.52 18.02 0.56
C PHE A 87 14.33 18.75 1.89
N GLY A 88 15.29 19.62 2.20
CA GLY A 88 15.44 20.21 3.52
C GLY A 88 16.48 19.47 4.35
N ALA A 89 17.16 20.22 5.23
CA ALA A 89 18.19 19.66 6.10
C ALA A 89 17.54 18.93 7.28
N ASP A 90 17.78 17.63 7.41
CA ASP A 90 17.55 16.93 8.67
C ASP A 90 18.61 17.38 9.67
N SER A 91 18.21 17.97 10.79
CA SER A 91 19.15 18.17 11.89
C SER A 91 19.40 16.84 12.58
N LYS A 92 20.67 16.39 12.55
CA LYS A 92 21.14 15.11 13.10
C LYS A 92 20.92 14.95 14.61
N TYR A 93 20.69 16.06 15.33
CA TYR A 93 20.67 16.11 16.79
C TYR A 93 19.44 16.83 17.38
N THR A 94 18.68 17.58 16.59
CA THR A 94 17.48 18.31 17.06
C THR A 94 16.36 18.21 16.02
N ASP A 95 15.12 17.99 16.45
CA ASP A 95 13.96 17.90 15.54
C ASP A 95 13.48 19.28 15.02
N TYR A 96 14.36 20.30 15.06
CA TYR A 96 14.04 21.68 14.69
C TYR A 96 13.95 21.88 13.17
N ARG A 97 14.60 21.01 12.40
CA ARG A 97 14.49 20.95 10.94
C ARG A 97 14.26 19.51 10.52
N THR A 98 13.01 19.20 10.20
CA THR A 98 12.57 17.91 9.69
C THR A 98 12.42 18.01 8.18
N SER A 99 13.04 17.10 7.42
CA SER A 99 12.95 17.09 5.95
C SER A 99 11.49 16.99 5.49
N SER A 100 11.14 17.74 4.45
CA SER A 100 9.92 17.50 3.68
C SER A 100 10.24 16.60 2.49
N ALA A 101 9.22 16.02 1.87
CA ALA A 101 9.42 15.21 0.67
C ALA A 101 8.28 15.32 -0.33
N LEU A 102 8.62 15.22 -1.60
CA LEU A 102 7.68 15.00 -2.69
C LEU A 102 7.56 13.50 -2.93
N ILE A 103 6.34 13.03 -3.11
CA ILE A 103 6.01 11.62 -3.35
C ILE A 103 5.39 11.55 -4.74
N ALA A 104 5.88 10.64 -5.57
CA ALA A 104 5.25 10.29 -6.83
C ALA A 104 5.26 8.77 -6.97
N GLY A 105 4.17 8.19 -7.43
CA GLY A 105 4.07 6.75 -7.60
C GLY A 105 3.12 6.37 -8.70
N LEU A 106 3.23 5.13 -9.12
CA LEU A 106 2.35 4.52 -10.10
C LEU A 106 2.07 3.10 -9.65
N TYR A 107 0.79 2.77 -9.54
CA TYR A 107 0.30 1.43 -9.22
C TYR A 107 -0.46 0.90 -10.43
N TYR A 108 -0.24 -0.35 -10.76
CA TYR A 108 -0.92 -1.04 -11.83
C TYR A 108 -1.47 -2.35 -11.30
N ARG A 109 -2.75 -2.61 -11.53
CA ARG A 109 -3.39 -3.89 -11.27
C ARG A 109 -3.79 -4.51 -12.60
N ASN A 110 -3.42 -5.77 -12.76
CA ASN A 110 -3.67 -6.54 -13.97
C ASN A 110 -5.12 -6.39 -14.44
N ALA A 111 -5.27 -6.18 -15.73
CA ALA A 111 -6.54 -6.13 -16.48
C ALA A 111 -7.51 -4.97 -16.17
N ASP A 112 -7.39 -4.25 -15.05
CA ASP A 112 -8.46 -3.33 -14.65
C ASP A 112 -8.02 -1.88 -14.42
N ASN A 113 -6.96 -1.59 -13.66
CA ASN A 113 -6.66 -0.20 -13.30
C ASN A 113 -5.18 0.20 -13.30
N LEU A 114 -4.96 1.48 -13.60
CA LEU A 114 -3.70 2.19 -13.47
C LEU A 114 -3.94 3.42 -12.59
N THR A 115 -3.22 3.49 -11.47
CA THR A 115 -3.39 4.52 -10.45
C THR A 115 -2.11 5.33 -10.29
N PRO A 116 -1.96 6.47 -10.97
CA PRO A 116 -0.95 7.46 -10.64
C PRO A 116 -1.24 8.09 -9.27
N VAL A 117 -0.17 8.35 -8.51
CA VAL A 117 -0.23 8.96 -7.18
C VAL A 117 0.78 10.10 -7.11
N ILE A 118 0.35 11.24 -6.58
CA ILE A 118 1.23 12.36 -6.26
C ILE A 118 0.96 12.82 -4.82
N GLY A 119 2.01 13.21 -4.11
CA GLY A 119 1.89 13.56 -2.71
C GLY A 119 3.01 14.43 -2.19
N PHE A 120 2.77 14.91 -0.98
CA PHE A 120 3.67 15.78 -0.26
C PHE A 120 3.70 15.38 1.21
N ASP A 121 4.90 15.20 1.73
CA ASP A 121 5.17 14.97 3.14
C ASP A 121 5.77 16.23 3.75
N TYR A 122 5.01 16.87 4.62
CA TYR A 122 5.41 18.05 5.37
C TYR A 122 6.06 17.64 6.68
N LYS A 123 7.37 17.88 6.79
CA LYS A 123 8.16 17.73 8.03
C LYS A 123 8.02 16.36 8.72
N ARG A 124 7.75 15.28 7.97
CA ARG A 124 7.47 13.93 8.50
C ARG A 124 6.32 13.89 9.53
N LEU A 125 5.46 14.90 9.50
CA LEU A 125 4.40 15.16 10.47
C LEU A 125 3.04 15.01 9.81
N LEU A 126 2.91 15.49 8.58
CA LEU A 126 1.70 15.41 7.80
C LEU A 126 2.04 14.99 6.37
N THR A 127 1.52 13.85 5.94
CA THR A 127 1.61 13.41 4.55
C THR A 127 0.23 13.50 3.92
N ALA A 128 0.13 14.17 2.79
CA ALA A 128 -1.05 14.19 1.95
C ALA A 128 -0.70 13.65 0.57
N TRP A 129 -1.54 12.79 0.00
CA TRP A 129 -1.41 12.38 -1.39
C TRP A 129 -2.77 12.24 -2.06
N ILE A 130 -2.76 12.36 -3.37
CA ILE A 130 -3.94 12.23 -4.24
C ILE A 130 -3.63 11.12 -5.23
N SER A 131 -4.60 10.23 -5.42
CA SER A 131 -4.59 9.15 -6.41
C SER A 131 -5.74 9.34 -7.39
N TYR A 132 -5.58 8.80 -8.59
CA TYR A 132 -6.67 8.74 -9.57
C TYR A 132 -6.71 7.36 -10.21
N ASP A 133 -7.78 6.61 -9.98
CA ASP A 133 -7.92 5.24 -10.48
C ASP A 133 -8.39 5.21 -11.93
N VAL A 134 -7.47 5.07 -12.88
CA VAL A 134 -7.84 4.96 -14.31
C VAL A 134 -8.21 3.52 -14.64
N ASN A 135 -9.46 3.27 -15.04
CA ASN A 135 -9.87 1.95 -15.54
C ASN A 135 -9.34 1.74 -16.98
N VAL A 136 -8.58 0.67 -17.22
CA VAL A 136 -7.96 0.31 -18.51
C VAL A 136 -8.52 -0.97 -19.15
N SER A 137 -9.54 -1.57 -18.54
CA SER A 137 -10.16 -2.83 -18.95
C SER A 137 -10.87 -2.78 -20.32
N PRO A 138 -10.96 -3.88 -21.10
CA PRO A 138 -11.69 -3.92 -22.38
C PRO A 138 -13.19 -3.55 -22.29
N LEU A 139 -13.78 -3.58 -21.10
CA LEU A 139 -15.15 -3.09 -20.81
C LEU A 139 -15.26 -1.54 -20.83
N ASN A 140 -14.16 -0.84 -21.14
CA ASN A 140 -14.04 0.62 -21.18
C ASN A 140 -14.89 1.36 -22.22
N GLN A 141 -15.52 0.66 -23.17
CA GLN A 141 -16.46 1.32 -24.11
C GLN A 141 -17.67 1.94 -23.39
N ALA A 142 -18.01 1.49 -22.18
CA ALA A 142 -19.13 2.03 -21.39
C ALA A 142 -18.71 3.13 -20.39
N THR A 143 -17.45 3.18 -19.94
CA THR A 143 -17.01 4.04 -18.83
C THR A 143 -16.08 5.19 -19.23
N ALA A 144 -15.56 5.22 -20.46
CA ALA A 144 -14.71 6.31 -20.97
C ALA A 144 -13.50 6.67 -20.08
N PHE A 145 -12.82 5.67 -19.51
CA PHE A 145 -11.69 5.86 -18.58
C PHE A 145 -12.04 6.66 -17.31
N ARG A 146 -13.32 6.78 -16.96
CA ARG A 146 -13.76 7.51 -15.77
C ARG A 146 -13.34 6.74 -14.52
N GLY A 147 -12.45 7.36 -13.78
CA GLY A 147 -11.92 6.91 -12.51
C GLY A 147 -12.54 7.62 -11.32
N GLY A 148 -12.12 7.21 -10.12
CA GLY A 148 -12.35 7.91 -8.88
C GLY A 148 -11.12 8.72 -8.47
N TRP A 149 -11.34 9.93 -7.97
CA TRP A 149 -10.31 10.66 -7.24
C TRP A 149 -10.30 10.19 -5.80
N GLU A 150 -9.13 9.88 -5.25
CA GLU A 150 -8.99 9.61 -3.83
C GLU A 150 -7.98 10.56 -3.20
N ILE A 151 -8.25 10.92 -1.95
CA ILE A 151 -7.41 11.81 -1.15
C ILE A 151 -7.07 11.06 0.11
N HIS A 152 -5.80 11.04 0.46
CA HIS A 152 -5.36 10.48 1.73
C HIS A 152 -4.60 11.53 2.52
N LEU A 153 -4.87 11.52 3.82
CA LEU A 153 -4.21 12.37 4.80
C LEU A 153 -3.71 11.49 5.94
N THR A 154 -2.42 11.55 6.19
CA THR A 154 -1.77 10.79 7.26
C THR A 154 -1.05 11.75 8.19
N HIS A 155 -1.37 11.71 9.48
CA HIS A 155 -0.65 12.44 10.51
C HIS A 155 0.26 11.49 11.27
N SER A 156 1.56 11.80 11.33
CA SER A 156 2.57 11.02 12.04
C SER A 156 3.12 11.82 13.21
N GLY A 157 2.85 11.36 14.43
CA GLY A 157 3.30 12.01 15.66
C GLY A 157 3.30 11.04 16.84
N PHE A 158 4.13 11.33 17.85
CA PHE A 158 4.12 10.62 19.13
C PHE A 158 3.16 11.32 20.09
N LEU A 159 2.24 10.57 20.72
CA LEU A 159 1.28 11.10 21.69
C LEU A 159 1.95 11.63 22.98
N ALA A 160 3.13 11.11 23.32
CA ALA A 160 3.93 11.56 24.45
C ALA A 160 5.28 12.07 23.94
N ASP A 161 5.36 13.38 23.72
CA ASP A 161 6.60 14.00 23.27
C ASP A 161 7.57 14.16 24.46
N LYS A 162 8.35 13.11 24.75
CA LYS A 162 9.51 13.19 25.67
C LYS A 162 10.78 13.67 24.96
N ARG A 163 10.69 14.47 23.89
CA ARG A 163 11.87 15.03 23.20
C ARG A 163 12.43 16.18 24.03
N ARG A 164 13.66 15.99 24.53
CA ARG A 164 14.40 16.98 25.32
C ARG A 164 14.76 18.18 24.45
N LYS A 165 14.09 19.31 24.67
CA LYS A 165 14.49 20.60 24.08
C LYS A 165 15.85 20.98 24.65
N LEU A 166 16.87 21.03 23.81
CA LEU A 166 18.14 21.66 24.15
C LEU A 166 17.90 23.18 24.09
N LYS A 167 18.07 23.85 25.23
CA LYS A 167 18.12 25.31 25.33
C LYS A 167 19.45 25.82 24.78
#